data_AF-A0A4P5U8N9-F1
#
_entry.id   AF-A0A4P5U8N9-F1
#
_cell.length_a   1.000
_cell.length_b   1.000
_cell.length_c   1.000
_cell.angle_alpha   90.00
_cell.angle_beta   90.00
_cell.angle_gamma   90.00
#
_symmetry.space_group_name_H-M   'P 1'
#
loop_
_entity.id
_entity.type
_entity.pdbx_description
1 polymer ?
#
loop_
_entity_poly.entity_id
_entity_poly.type
_entity_poly.pdbx_seq_one_letter_code
_entity_poly.pdbx_strand_id
1 'polypeptide(L)'
;MIHVRIFHGSFTKPFSGDKHRELGGLFGGHVAVQIYDRVYGFYYADRNNIHIFPNPTHKSAIFQNQSLQEWEDIVKHKKETIISIRATEEEKQQMLAFYQRNLESPQWDYSFWGERCASNCHRLLTDFNKVSGGSRFLKAFFPGQLIATLKREAKNRGYLVRTKPGDSRRIWA
;
A
#
# COMPACT_ATOMS: atom_id res chain seq x y z
N MET A 1 -2.02 11.23 14.07
CA MET A 1 -1.63 9.89 13.58
C MET A 1 -1.87 9.83 12.09
N ILE A 2 -1.06 9.05 11.38
CA ILE A 2 -1.39 8.50 10.06
C ILE A 2 -1.48 6.98 10.19
N HIS A 3 -2.16 6.31 9.26
CA HIS A 3 -2.22 4.85 9.25
C HIS A 3 -1.76 4.29 7.92
N VAL A 4 -0.74 3.44 7.94
CA VAL A 4 -0.38 2.64 6.76
C VAL A 4 -1.28 1.41 6.78
N ARG A 5 -2.18 1.31 5.80
CA ARG A 5 -3.18 0.25 5.69
C ARG A 5 -2.78 -0.69 4.56
N ILE A 6 -2.62 -1.96 4.89
CA ILE A 6 -2.11 -2.97 3.96
C ILE A 6 -3.03 -4.16 3.97
N PHE A 7 -3.76 -4.39 2.88
CA PHE A 7 -4.41 -5.68 2.70
C PHE A 7 -3.44 -6.67 2.06
N HIS A 8 -3.43 -7.89 2.61
CA HIS A 8 -2.49 -8.94 2.24
C HIS A 8 -2.89 -9.58 0.92
N GLY A 9 -1.91 -10.02 0.15
CA GLY A 9 -2.13 -10.92 -0.98
C GLY A 9 -2.71 -12.26 -0.54
N SER A 10 -3.51 -12.88 -1.41
CA SER A 10 -4.18 -14.13 -1.11
C SER A 10 -4.41 -15.00 -2.34
N PHE A 11 -4.63 -16.28 -2.10
CA PHE A 11 -5.23 -17.18 -3.07
C PHE A 11 -6.34 -18.01 -2.42
N THR A 12 -7.23 -18.51 -3.25
CA THR A 12 -8.38 -19.30 -2.81
C THR A 12 -7.96 -20.68 -2.34
N LYS A 13 -8.49 -21.18 -1.22
CA LYS A 13 -8.27 -22.57 -0.80
C LYS A 13 -8.85 -23.53 -1.84
N PRO A 14 -8.16 -24.66 -2.14
CA PRO A 14 -8.73 -25.72 -2.96
C PRO A 14 -10.12 -26.12 -2.44
N PHE A 15 -11.06 -26.37 -3.35
CA PHE A 15 -12.42 -26.87 -3.03
C PHE A 15 -13.30 -25.94 -2.18
N SER A 16 -12.92 -24.67 -2.00
CA SER A 16 -13.71 -23.71 -1.20
C SER A 16 -14.86 -23.03 -1.95
N GLY A 17 -14.99 -23.28 -3.26
CA GLY A 17 -16.05 -22.72 -4.11
C GLY A 17 -15.87 -21.24 -4.50
N ASP A 18 -14.87 -20.54 -3.94
CA ASP A 18 -14.57 -19.14 -4.31
C ASP A 18 -13.82 -19.08 -5.66
N LYS A 19 -14.32 -18.26 -6.58
CA LYS A 19 -13.74 -18.10 -7.93
C LYS A 19 -12.89 -16.84 -8.06
N HIS A 20 -12.87 -15.97 -7.06
CA HIS A 20 -12.17 -14.69 -7.12
C HIS A 20 -10.64 -14.85 -7.02
N ARG A 21 -9.91 -14.28 -7.97
CA ARG A 21 -8.45 -14.24 -8.00
C ARG A 21 -7.94 -12.81 -7.86
N GLU A 22 -7.09 -12.57 -6.86
CA GLU A 22 -6.39 -11.30 -6.72
C GLU A 22 -5.15 -11.27 -7.61
N LEU A 23 -4.90 -10.12 -8.27
CA LEU A 23 -3.69 -9.92 -9.04
C LEU A 23 -2.46 -10.06 -8.13
N GLY A 24 -1.49 -10.88 -8.54
CA GLY A 24 -0.25 -11.13 -7.78
C GLY A 24 -0.36 -12.24 -6.73
N GLY A 25 -1.54 -12.80 -6.46
CA GLY A 25 -1.71 -13.91 -5.51
C GLY A 25 -1.13 -13.59 -4.13
N LEU A 26 -0.29 -14.46 -3.57
CA LEU A 26 0.39 -14.24 -2.29
C LEU A 26 1.31 -13.00 -2.27
N PHE A 27 1.90 -12.64 -3.41
CA PHE A 27 2.74 -11.44 -3.55
C PHE A 27 1.93 -10.19 -3.90
N GLY A 28 0.62 -10.36 -4.11
CA GLY A 28 -0.32 -9.26 -4.30
C GLY A 28 -0.62 -8.54 -3.01
N GLY A 29 -1.81 -7.98 -2.95
CA GLY A 29 -2.21 -7.05 -1.90
C GLY A 29 -2.04 -5.60 -2.35
N HIS A 30 -2.30 -4.67 -1.44
CA HIS A 30 -2.18 -3.25 -1.73
C HIS A 30 -1.83 -2.49 -0.46
N VAL A 31 -1.10 -1.40 -0.65
CA VAL A 31 -0.64 -0.51 0.41
C VAL A 31 -1.23 0.87 0.15
N ALA A 32 -1.90 1.41 1.16
CA ALA A 32 -2.44 2.75 1.16
C ALA A 32 -2.08 3.47 2.47
N VAL A 33 -2.15 4.80 2.46
CA VAL A 33 -1.94 5.64 3.63
C VAL A 33 -3.22 6.38 3.93
N GLN A 34 -3.74 6.19 5.13
CA GLN A 34 -4.86 6.94 5.67
C GLN A 34 -4.35 8.19 6.38
N ILE A 35 -4.93 9.33 6.02
CA ILE A 35 -4.71 10.64 6.64
C ILE A 35 -6.10 11.24 6.88
N TYR A 36 -6.43 11.52 8.15
CA TYR A 36 -7.78 11.85 8.58
C TYR A 36 -8.82 10.77 8.16
N ASP A 37 -9.84 11.17 7.41
CA ASP A 37 -10.96 10.37 6.91
C ASP A 37 -10.76 9.89 5.45
N ARG A 38 -9.57 10.11 4.89
CA ARG A 38 -9.22 9.74 3.51
C ARG A 38 -8.13 8.68 3.48
N VAL A 39 -8.20 7.79 2.50
CA VAL A 39 -7.23 6.71 2.24
C VAL A 39 -6.65 6.87 0.84
N TYR A 40 -5.32 7.01 0.77
CA TYR A 40 -4.59 7.29 -0.45
C TYR A 40 -3.74 6.11 -0.89
N GLY A 41 -3.94 5.66 -2.12
CA GLY A 41 -3.24 4.52 -2.70
C GLY A 41 -2.46 4.89 -3.96
N PHE A 42 -1.43 4.11 -4.30
CA PHE A 42 -0.74 4.19 -5.58
C PHE A 42 -0.96 2.90 -6.36
N TYR A 43 -1.60 3.00 -7.52
CA TYR A 43 -2.12 1.86 -8.27
C TYR A 43 -1.83 1.96 -9.76
N TYR A 44 -2.04 0.86 -10.49
CA TYR A 44 -2.01 0.89 -11.95
C TYR A 44 -3.38 1.36 -12.49
N ALA A 45 -3.36 2.12 -13.58
CA ALA A 45 -4.55 2.59 -14.28
C ALA A 45 -5.31 1.44 -14.95
N ASP A 46 -4.56 0.56 -15.64
CA ASP A 46 -5.07 -0.63 -16.32
C ASP A 46 -4.16 -1.82 -16.01
N ARG A 47 -4.77 -2.92 -15.54
CA ARG A 47 -4.06 -4.16 -15.23
C ARG A 47 -3.38 -4.78 -16.45
N ASN A 48 -3.91 -4.54 -17.64
CA ASN A 48 -3.38 -5.07 -18.90
C ASN A 48 -2.25 -4.21 -19.45
N ASN A 49 -1.99 -3.04 -18.84
CA ASN A 49 -0.99 -2.07 -19.29
C ASN A 49 -0.03 -1.69 -18.15
N ILE A 50 0.42 -2.67 -17.37
CA ILE A 50 1.48 -2.46 -16.38
C ILE A 50 2.84 -2.57 -17.09
N HIS A 51 3.66 -1.52 -17.01
CA HIS A 51 4.97 -1.56 -17.64
C HIS A 51 5.96 -2.47 -16.90
N ILE A 52 6.90 -3.04 -17.64
CA ILE A 52 8.02 -3.80 -17.05
C ILE A 52 9.06 -2.82 -16.46
N PHE A 53 9.37 -1.75 -17.19
CA PHE A 53 10.27 -0.67 -16.78
C PHE A 53 9.53 0.68 -16.76
N PRO A 54 9.95 1.66 -15.94
CA PRO A 54 9.27 2.96 -15.87
C PRO A 54 9.21 3.69 -17.21
N ASN A 55 8.05 4.25 -17.54
CA ASN A 55 7.84 5.12 -18.69
C ASN A 55 7.47 6.55 -18.22
N PRO A 56 8.37 7.54 -18.37
CA PRO A 56 8.13 8.89 -17.85
C PRO A 56 7.13 9.69 -18.68
N THR A 57 6.93 9.35 -19.96
CA THR A 57 6.05 10.10 -20.88
C THR A 57 4.63 9.55 -20.87
N HIS A 58 4.47 8.23 -20.83
CA HIS A 58 3.17 7.57 -20.77
C HIS A 58 3.12 6.76 -19.49
N LYS A 59 2.58 7.32 -18.41
CA LYS A 59 2.51 6.65 -17.12
C LYS A 59 1.26 5.77 -17.07
N SER A 60 1.44 4.54 -16.60
CA SER A 60 0.40 3.56 -16.28
C SER A 60 -0.07 3.65 -14.82
N ALA A 61 0.35 4.67 -14.08
CA ALA A 61 0.00 4.85 -12.69
C ALA A 61 -1.21 5.76 -12.49
N ILE A 62 -1.92 5.51 -11.40
CA ILE A 62 -2.89 6.42 -10.80
C ILE A 62 -2.65 6.51 -9.30
N PHE A 63 -3.02 7.66 -8.73
CA PHE A 63 -3.24 7.76 -7.30
C PHE A 63 -4.74 7.62 -7.02
N GLN A 64 -5.05 6.92 -5.95
CA GLN A 64 -6.40 6.73 -5.47
C GLN A 64 -6.62 7.64 -4.28
N ASN A 65 -7.83 8.19 -4.17
CA ASN A 65 -8.28 8.97 -3.04
C ASN A 65 -9.67 8.46 -2.67
N GLN A 66 -9.74 7.63 -1.65
CA GLN A 66 -10.96 6.97 -1.18
C GLN A 66 -11.37 7.57 0.16
N SER A 67 -12.67 7.61 0.41
CA SER A 67 -13.19 7.79 1.76
C SER A 67 -12.82 6.59 2.61
N LEU A 68 -12.81 6.79 3.93
CA LEU A 68 -12.62 5.68 4.86
C LEU A 68 -13.65 4.56 4.65
N GLN A 69 -14.91 4.91 4.38
CA GLN A 69 -15.97 3.93 4.14
C GLN A 69 -15.71 3.09 2.89
N GLU A 70 -15.35 3.71 1.76
CA GLU A 70 -15.00 2.98 0.53
C GLU A 70 -13.83 2.02 0.77
N TRP A 71 -12.83 2.44 1.55
CA TRP A 71 -11.73 1.55 1.92
C TRP A 71 -12.19 0.37 2.78
N GLU A 72 -13.01 0.62 3.81
CA GLU A 72 -13.56 -0.44 4.67
C GLU A 72 -14.34 -1.48 3.87
N ASP A 73 -15.10 -1.05 2.86
CA ASP A 73 -15.83 -1.95 1.97
C ASP A 73 -14.88 -2.80 1.11
N ILE A 74 -13.78 -2.22 0.61
CA ILE A 74 -12.73 -2.94 -0.13
C ILE A 74 -12.06 -4.01 0.74
N VAL A 75 -11.77 -3.69 2.00
CA VAL A 75 -11.04 -4.59 2.91
C VAL A 75 -11.95 -5.45 3.79
N LYS A 76 -13.27 -5.38 3.61
CA LYS A 76 -14.28 -6.04 4.46
C LYS A 76 -13.97 -7.51 4.70
N HIS A 77 -13.62 -8.25 3.65
CA HIS A 77 -13.31 -9.69 3.69
C HIS A 77 -11.80 -9.99 3.57
N LYS A 78 -10.95 -8.97 3.59
CA LYS A 78 -9.51 -9.12 3.40
C LYS A 78 -8.76 -9.13 4.72
N LYS A 79 -7.67 -9.89 4.77
CA LYS A 79 -6.70 -9.78 5.87
C LYS A 79 -6.01 -8.43 5.71
N GLU A 80 -6.01 -7.63 6.77
CA GLU A 80 -5.47 -6.27 6.75
C GLU A 80 -4.54 -6.07 7.93
N THR A 81 -3.35 -5.50 7.68
CA THR A 81 -2.47 -4.96 8.71
C THR A 81 -2.47 -3.45 8.64
N ILE A 82 -2.74 -2.81 9.78
CA ILE A 82 -2.74 -1.37 9.98
C ILE A 82 -1.57 -1.01 10.90
N ILE A 83 -0.70 -0.12 10.44
CA ILE A 83 0.41 0.43 11.23
C ILE A 83 0.12 1.90 11.49
N SER A 84 -0.10 2.26 12.76
CA SER A 84 -0.41 3.62 13.18
C SER A 84 0.88 4.34 13.57
N ILE A 85 1.21 5.39 12.82
CA ILE A 85 2.45 6.15 12.94
C ILE A 85 2.14 7.55 13.46
N ARG A 86 2.93 8.03 14.41
CA ARG A 86 2.84 9.41 14.89
C ARG A 86 3.32 10.37 13.81
N ALA A 87 2.49 11.37 13.51
CA ALA A 87 2.80 12.43 12.58
C ALA A 87 2.30 13.76 13.14
N THR A 88 3.10 14.82 13.00
CA THR A 88 2.71 16.20 13.33
C THR A 88 1.66 16.70 12.35
N GLU A 89 1.07 17.84 12.62
CA GLU A 89 0.07 18.42 11.72
C GLU A 89 0.73 18.88 10.41
N GLU A 90 1.91 19.47 10.49
CA GLU A 90 2.71 19.91 9.34
C GLU A 90 3.05 18.73 8.42
N GLU A 91 3.46 17.59 8.99
CA GLU A 91 3.76 16.39 8.22
C GLU A 91 2.52 15.87 7.48
N LYS A 92 1.35 15.85 8.13
CA LYS A 92 0.10 15.43 7.46
C LYS A 92 -0.28 16.36 6.33
N GLN A 93 -0.17 17.69 6.53
CA GLN A 93 -0.48 18.66 5.48
C GLN A 93 0.48 18.52 4.29
N GLN A 94 1.77 18.29 4.55
CA GLN A 94 2.75 18.02 3.49
C GLN A 94 2.46 16.70 2.76
N MET A 95 2.04 15.64 3.45
CA MET A 95 1.60 14.39 2.83
C MET A 95 0.32 14.57 2.01
N LEU A 96 -0.65 15.36 2.48
CA LEU A 96 -1.85 15.69 1.72
C LEU A 96 -1.50 16.44 0.43
N ALA A 97 -0.65 17.45 0.51
CA ALA A 97 -0.19 18.20 -0.65
C ALA A 97 0.56 17.30 -1.65
N PHE A 98 1.34 16.33 -1.16
CA PHE A 98 1.94 15.30 -1.99
C PHE A 98 0.88 14.49 -2.76
N TYR A 99 -0.17 14.02 -2.08
CA TYR A 99 -1.22 13.23 -2.72
C TYR A 99 -2.06 14.05 -3.69
N GLN A 100 -2.43 15.29 -3.35
CA GLN A 100 -3.19 16.18 -4.24
C GLN A 100 -2.49 16.39 -5.58
N ARG A 101 -1.20 16.74 -5.57
CA ARG A 101 -0.42 16.88 -6.81
C ARG A 101 -0.38 15.60 -7.63
N ASN A 102 -0.22 14.46 -6.96
CA ASN A 102 -0.09 13.16 -7.61
C ASN A 102 -1.42 12.56 -8.09
N LEU A 103 -2.57 13.02 -7.57
CA LEU A 103 -3.89 12.68 -8.09
C LEU A 103 -4.13 13.29 -9.47
N GLU A 104 -3.67 14.52 -9.68
CA GLU A 104 -3.79 15.23 -10.96
C GLU A 104 -2.74 14.75 -11.96
N SER A 105 -1.48 14.64 -11.51
CA SER A 105 -0.35 14.27 -12.35
C SER A 105 0.61 13.37 -11.57
N PRO A 106 0.46 12.04 -11.66
CA PRO A 106 1.35 11.09 -11.00
C PRO A 106 2.80 11.37 -11.34
N GLN A 107 3.65 11.57 -10.33
CA GLN A 107 5.08 11.80 -10.54
C GLN A 107 5.80 10.54 -11.02
N TRP A 108 5.31 9.36 -10.62
CA TRP A 108 5.90 8.06 -10.93
C TRP A 108 4.98 7.19 -11.79
N ASP A 109 5.60 6.37 -12.62
CA ASP A 109 4.94 5.31 -13.36
C ASP A 109 4.83 4.02 -12.52
N TYR A 110 3.79 3.23 -12.75
CA TYR A 110 3.57 1.96 -12.10
C TYR A 110 4.25 0.86 -12.94
N SER A 111 5.31 0.26 -12.43
CA SER A 111 6.05 -0.74 -13.22
C SER A 111 6.66 -1.85 -12.38
N PHE A 112 6.99 -2.97 -13.04
CA PHE A 112 7.54 -4.14 -12.35
C PHE A 112 8.89 -3.82 -11.69
N TRP A 113 9.84 -3.27 -12.45
CA TRP A 113 11.18 -2.90 -11.99
C TRP A 113 11.30 -1.43 -11.55
N GLY A 114 10.17 -0.80 -11.21
CA GLY A 114 10.11 0.60 -10.81
C GLY A 114 9.25 0.81 -9.58
N GLU A 115 8.21 1.62 -9.74
CA GLU A 115 7.33 1.99 -8.63
C GLU A 115 6.11 1.09 -8.54
N ARG A 116 5.78 0.71 -7.30
CA ARG A 116 4.58 -0.03 -6.91
C ARG A 116 3.99 0.56 -5.64
N CYS A 117 2.81 0.10 -5.24
CA CYS A 117 2.13 0.58 -4.04
C CYS A 117 3.04 0.56 -2.79
N ALA A 118 3.72 -0.56 -2.54
CA ALA A 118 4.60 -0.74 -1.40
C ALA A 118 5.83 0.18 -1.46
N SER A 119 6.51 0.26 -2.61
CA SER A 119 7.69 1.10 -2.76
C SER A 119 7.36 2.58 -2.68
N ASN A 120 6.17 2.97 -3.17
CA ASN A 120 5.71 4.35 -3.17
C ASN A 120 5.45 4.82 -1.74
N CYS A 121 4.73 4.01 -0.97
CA CYS A 121 4.51 4.23 0.44
C CYS A 121 5.84 4.26 1.23
N HIS A 122 6.76 3.32 0.98
CA HIS A 122 8.06 3.31 1.64
C HIS A 122 8.86 4.59 1.37
N ARG A 123 8.86 5.10 0.13
CA ARG A 123 9.50 6.37 -0.20
C ARG A 123 8.89 7.50 0.63
N LEU A 124 7.57 7.66 0.57
CA LEU A 124 6.88 8.71 1.33
C LEU A 124 7.27 8.65 2.80
N LEU A 125 7.18 7.46 3.43
CA LEU A 125 7.55 7.30 4.84
C LEU A 125 9.03 7.57 5.13
N THR A 126 9.93 7.37 4.16
CA THR A 126 11.36 7.69 4.30
C THR A 126 11.56 9.20 4.26
N ASP A 127 10.89 9.91 3.35
CA ASP A 127 10.98 11.36 3.19
C ASP A 127 10.55 12.10 4.48
N PHE A 128 9.62 11.51 5.23
CA PHE A 128 9.16 12.01 6.54
C PHE A 128 9.85 11.36 7.75
N ASN A 129 10.97 10.66 7.54
CA ASN A 129 11.76 9.97 8.58
C ASN A 129 10.91 9.04 9.49
N LYS A 130 9.86 8.42 8.94
CA LYS A 130 9.01 7.46 9.64
C LYS A 130 9.54 6.03 9.55
N VAL A 131 10.34 5.74 8.54
CA VAL A 131 11.04 4.46 8.37
C VAL A 131 12.50 4.71 7.99
N SER A 132 13.37 3.75 8.27
CA SER A 132 14.75 3.80 7.79
C SER A 132 14.82 3.66 6.27
N GLY A 133 15.57 4.57 5.62
CA GLY A 133 15.87 4.48 4.19
C GLY A 133 16.64 3.22 3.79
N GLY A 134 16.86 3.02 2.50
CA GLY A 134 17.59 1.86 1.95
C GLY A 134 16.94 1.30 0.68
N SER A 135 17.36 0.10 0.26
CA SER A 135 16.86 -0.51 -0.97
C SER A 135 15.37 -0.83 -0.88
N ARG A 136 14.56 -0.14 -1.70
CA ARG A 136 13.12 -0.39 -1.84
C ARG A 136 12.83 -1.75 -2.43
N PHE A 137 13.74 -2.31 -3.23
CA PHE A 137 13.61 -3.67 -3.74
C PHE A 137 13.65 -4.73 -2.63
N LEU A 138 14.45 -4.51 -1.58
CA LEU A 138 14.54 -5.43 -0.45
C LEU A 138 13.47 -5.15 0.62
N LYS A 139 13.09 -3.88 0.78
CA LYS A 139 12.22 -3.43 1.88
C LYS A 139 10.75 -3.31 1.51
N ALA A 140 10.41 -3.15 0.24
CA ALA A 140 9.10 -2.69 -0.20
C ALA A 140 8.76 -3.04 -1.67
N PHE A 141 9.30 -4.13 -2.22
CA PHE A 141 8.96 -4.55 -3.58
C PHE A 141 7.57 -5.18 -3.66
N PHE A 142 7.15 -5.86 -2.58
CA PHE A 142 5.81 -6.38 -2.37
C PHE A 142 5.23 -5.96 -1.02
N PRO A 143 3.90 -5.95 -0.85
CA PRO A 143 3.24 -5.58 0.41
C PRO A 143 3.74 -6.38 1.63
N GLY A 144 3.97 -7.69 1.47
CA GLY A 144 4.49 -8.54 2.55
C GLY A 144 5.86 -8.09 3.09
N GLN A 145 6.77 -7.66 2.21
CA GLN A 145 8.08 -7.12 2.61
C GLN A 145 7.92 -5.79 3.35
N LEU A 146 7.02 -4.92 2.89
CA LEU A 146 6.76 -3.66 3.57
C LEU A 146 6.17 -3.89 4.96
N ILE A 147 5.25 -4.85 5.11
CA ILE A 147 4.72 -5.23 6.43
C ILE A 147 5.85 -5.66 7.36
N ALA A 148 6.76 -6.52 6.91
CA ALA A 148 7.90 -6.96 7.72
C ALA A 148 8.80 -5.77 8.12
N THR A 149 9.07 -4.86 7.18
CA THR A 149 9.82 -3.62 7.44
C THR A 149 9.12 -2.74 8.47
N LEU A 150 7.82 -2.50 8.32
CA LEU A 150 7.04 -1.65 9.22
C LEU A 150 6.86 -2.26 10.61
N LYS A 151 6.76 -3.60 10.73
CA LYS A 151 6.74 -4.27 12.03
C LYS A 151 8.07 -4.11 12.78
N ARG A 152 9.20 -4.17 12.06
CA ARG A 152 10.52 -3.90 12.65
C ARG A 152 10.65 -2.43 13.09
N GLU A 153 10.23 -1.49 12.25
CA GLU A 153 10.19 -0.06 12.62
C GLU A 153 9.25 0.19 13.80
N ALA A 154 8.11 -0.49 13.85
CA ALA A 154 7.17 -0.39 14.96
C ALA A 154 7.79 -0.84 16.28
N LYS A 155 8.54 -1.94 16.29
CA LYS A 155 9.30 -2.40 17.46
C LYS A 155 10.32 -1.36 17.93
N ASN A 156 11.01 -0.72 16.99
CA ASN A 156 12.08 0.23 17.31
C ASN A 156 11.57 1.62 17.71
N ARG A 157 10.43 2.05 17.15
CA ARG A 157 9.92 3.43 17.27
C ARG A 157 8.61 3.52 18.06
N GLY A 158 8.09 2.40 18.55
CA GLY A 158 6.86 2.32 19.32
C GLY A 158 5.59 2.60 18.49
N TYR A 159 5.55 2.20 17.22
CA TYR A 159 4.33 2.29 16.42
C TYR A 159 3.35 1.19 16.80
N LEU A 160 2.05 1.48 16.66
CA LEU A 160 1.00 0.50 16.95
C LEU A 160 0.70 -0.32 15.69
N VAL A 161 0.75 -1.64 15.81
CA VAL A 161 0.39 -2.57 14.73
C VAL A 161 -0.87 -3.33 15.12
N ARG A 162 -1.85 -3.37 14.22
CA ARG A 162 -3.06 -4.18 14.34
C ARG A 162 -3.26 -4.99 13.08
N THR A 163 -3.63 -6.26 13.21
CA THR A 163 -3.96 -7.10 12.06
C THR A 163 -5.35 -7.68 12.24
N LYS A 164 -6.23 -7.41 11.27
CA LYS A 164 -7.54 -8.00 11.13
C LYS A 164 -7.43 -9.31 10.33
N PRO A 165 -8.08 -10.41 10.75
CA PRO A 165 -8.13 -11.64 9.98
C PRO A 165 -8.95 -11.45 8.69
N GLY A 166 -8.55 -12.14 7.62
CA GLY A 166 -9.32 -12.20 6.38
C GLY A 166 -10.26 -13.40 6.33
N ASP A 167 -10.95 -13.56 5.21
CA ASP A 167 -11.83 -14.71 4.96
C ASP A 167 -11.09 -16.04 5.15
N SER A 168 -11.69 -16.95 5.93
CA SER A 168 -11.12 -18.26 6.27
C SER A 168 -11.07 -19.22 5.07
N ARG A 169 -11.80 -18.94 3.99
CA ARG A 169 -11.76 -19.69 2.72
C ARG A 169 -10.53 -19.36 1.88
N ARG A 170 -9.74 -18.37 2.26
CA ARG A 170 -8.54 -17.94 1.54
C ARG A 170 -7.27 -18.27 2.34
N ILE A 171 -6.18 -18.46 1.62
CA ILE A 171 -4.83 -18.54 2.19
C ILE A 171 -4.19 -17.18 1.98
N TRP A 172 -3.81 -16.55 3.10
CA TRP A 172 -3.27 -15.21 3.14
C TRP A 172 -1.78 -15.23 3.39
N ALA A 173 -1.06 -14.31 2.76
CA ALA A 173 0.35 -14.03 3.06
C ALA A 173 0.56 -13.47 4.48
#